data_AF-A0A0B6YFY4-F1
#
_entry.id   AF-A0A0B6YFY4-F1
#
_cell.length_a   1.000
_cell.length_b   1.000
_cell.length_c   1.000
_cell.angle_alpha   90.00
_cell.angle_beta   90.00
_cell.angle_gamma   90.00
#
_symmetry.space_group_name_H-M   'P 1'
#
loop_
_entity.id
_entity.type
_entity.pdbx_description
1 polymer ?
#
loop_
_entity_poly.entity_id
_entity_poly.type
_entity_poly.pdbx_seq_one_letter_code
_entity_poly.pdbx_strand_id
1 'polypeptide(L)'
;IVMHFAGLKAVGESVALPLLYYHNNVGGTVNLLEVMKEFDVKNIIFSSSATVYGSPQYLPVDEIHPVGGCTNAYGKTKFFIEEIVRDLCNADKTWKAVLLRYFNPVGAHKS
;
A
#
# COMPACT_ATOMS: atom_id res chain seq x y z
N ILE A 1 -17.29 -4.08 -1.67
CA ILE A 1 -15.87 -4.22 -1.25
C ILE A 1 -15.00 -3.60 -2.33
N VAL A 2 -13.92 -2.91 -1.97
CA VAL A 2 -12.98 -2.31 -2.92
C VAL A 2 -11.65 -3.06 -2.89
N MET A 3 -11.13 -3.43 -4.05
CA MET A 3 -9.79 -3.99 -4.20
C MET A 3 -8.91 -2.96 -4.91
N HIS A 4 -8.01 -2.34 -4.17
CA HIS A 4 -7.22 -1.21 -4.66
C HIS A 4 -5.86 -1.68 -5.18
N PHE A 5 -5.78 -1.84 -6.50
CA PHE A 5 -4.56 -2.18 -7.24
C PHE A 5 -3.92 -0.97 -7.93
N ALA A 6 -4.67 0.13 -8.09
CA ALA A 6 -4.21 1.29 -8.85
C ALA A 6 -3.05 2.01 -8.12
N GLY A 7 -1.96 2.25 -8.85
CA GLY A 7 -0.77 2.88 -8.32
C GLY A 7 0.44 2.64 -9.21
N LEU A 8 1.32 3.63 -9.32
CA LEU A 8 2.62 3.47 -9.96
C LEU A 8 3.49 2.54 -9.10
N LYS A 9 4.27 1.67 -9.75
CA LYS A 9 4.95 0.55 -9.08
C LYS A 9 6.45 0.41 -9.32
N ALA A 10 7.04 1.23 -10.18
CA ALA A 10 8.44 1.05 -10.55
C ALA A 10 9.37 1.71 -9.52
N VAL A 11 10.18 0.90 -8.84
CA VAL A 11 11.12 1.37 -7.82
C VAL A 11 12.10 2.40 -8.37
N GLY A 12 12.76 2.11 -9.51
CA GLY A 12 13.76 3.00 -10.10
C GLY A 12 13.19 4.35 -10.55
N GLU A 13 12.04 4.33 -11.21
CA GLU A 13 11.35 5.56 -11.64
C GLU A 13 10.92 6.41 -10.44
N SER A 14 10.46 5.77 -9.36
CA SER A 14 10.04 6.48 -8.15
C SER A 14 11.15 7.31 -7.50
N VAL A 15 12.41 6.92 -7.68
CA VAL A 15 13.56 7.69 -7.20
C VAL A 15 13.75 8.96 -8.04
N ALA A 16 13.52 8.88 -9.35
CA ALA A 16 13.62 10.01 -10.26
C ALA A 16 12.40 10.95 -10.18
N LEU A 17 11.20 10.41 -9.98
CA LEU A 17 9.92 11.14 -10.01
C LEU A 17 9.13 10.97 -8.69
N PRO A 18 9.69 11.35 -7.52
CA PRO A 18 9.07 11.06 -6.23
C PRO A 18 7.70 11.72 -6.05
N LEU A 19 7.54 12.98 -6.47
CA LEU A 19 6.28 13.72 -6.32
C LEU A 19 5.15 13.09 -7.14
N LEU A 20 5.46 12.57 -8.33
CA LEU A 20 4.50 11.84 -9.15
C LEU A 20 3.96 10.61 -8.41
N TYR A 21 4.86 9.85 -7.76
CA TYR A 21 4.49 8.68 -6.98
C TYR A 21 3.67 9.05 -5.74
N TYR A 22 4.03 10.08 -4.99
CA TYR A 22 3.25 10.53 -3.83
C TYR A 22 1.87 11.04 -4.24
N HIS A 23 1.79 11.87 -5.27
CA HIS A 23 0.52 12.40 -5.75
C HIS A 23 -0.41 11.28 -6.22
N ASN A 24 0.09 10.39 -7.08
CA ASN A 24 -0.71 9.31 -7.63
C ASN A 24 -1.09 8.27 -6.57
N ASN A 25 -0.12 7.77 -5.80
CA ASN A 25 -0.35 6.65 -4.90
C ASN A 25 -1.02 7.10 -3.61
N VAL A 26 -0.46 8.10 -2.91
CA VAL A 26 -1.00 8.56 -1.63
C VAL A 26 -2.23 9.42 -1.86
N GLY A 27 -2.12 10.47 -2.69
CA GLY A 27 -3.24 11.34 -3.00
C GLY A 27 -4.43 10.60 -3.61
N GLY A 28 -4.17 9.73 -4.60
CA GLY A 28 -5.21 8.89 -5.20
C GLY A 28 -5.88 7.95 -4.20
N THR A 29 -5.14 7.42 -3.21
CA THR A 29 -5.74 6.56 -2.17
C THR A 29 -6.57 7.37 -1.17
N VAL A 30 -6.11 8.56 -0.77
CA VAL A 30 -6.90 9.44 0.12
C VAL A 30 -8.23 9.79 -0.54
N ASN A 31 -8.21 10.22 -1.81
CA ASN A 31 -9.44 10.52 -2.56
C ASN A 31 -10.39 9.31 -2.62
N LEU A 32 -9.85 8.11 -2.88
CA LEU A 32 -10.64 6.88 -2.88
C LEU A 32 -11.28 6.60 -1.52
N LEU A 33 -10.53 6.73 -0.43
CA LEU A 33 -11.03 6.48 0.93
C LEU A 33 -12.12 7.50 1.33
N GLU A 34 -11.99 8.76 0.92
CA GLU A 34 -13.01 9.79 1.15
C GLU A 34 -14.32 9.46 0.43
N VAL A 35 -14.26 9.11 -0.85
CA VAL A 35 -15.46 8.69 -1.60
C VAL A 35 -16.06 7.40 -1.04
N MET A 36 -15.21 6.43 -0.69
CA MET A 36 -15.67 5.21 -0.02
C MET A 36 -16.44 5.52 1.27
N LYS A 37 -15.96 6.49 2.07
CA LYS A 37 -16.65 6.96 3.27
C LYS A 37 -18.00 7.61 2.96
N GLU A 38 -18.05 8.48 1.94
CA GLU A 38 -19.27 9.17 1.50
C GLU A 38 -20.40 8.19 1.14
N PHE A 39 -20.04 7.08 0.49
CA PHE A 39 -20.99 6.04 0.06
C PHE A 39 -21.12 4.87 1.05
N ASP A 40 -20.64 5.02 2.28
CA ASP A 40 -20.65 4.00 3.35
C ASP A 40 -20.03 2.65 2.93
N VAL A 41 -19.05 2.67 2.02
CA VAL A 41 -18.29 1.50 1.58
C VAL A 41 -17.03 1.34 2.43
N LYS A 42 -17.10 0.53 3.49
CA LYS A 42 -16.03 0.47 4.51
C LYS A 42 -15.16 -0.79 4.49
N ASN A 43 -15.13 -1.51 3.37
CA ASN A 43 -14.34 -2.73 3.20
C ASN A 43 -13.31 -2.56 2.08
N ILE A 44 -12.03 -2.64 2.41
CA ILE A 44 -10.92 -2.45 1.47
C ILE A 44 -9.88 -3.58 1.55
N ILE A 45 -9.42 -4.04 0.38
CA ILE A 45 -8.19 -4.81 0.24
C ILE A 45 -7.19 -3.91 -0.47
N PHE A 46 -6.07 -3.62 0.20
CA PHE A 46 -5.02 -2.77 -0.33
C PHE A 46 -3.83 -3.61 -0.82
N SER A 47 -3.39 -3.30 -2.04
CA SER A 47 -2.18 -3.87 -2.63
C SER A 47 -0.94 -3.16 -2.09
N SER A 48 -0.42 -3.63 -0.97
CA SER A 48 0.87 -3.23 -0.44
C SER A 48 2.02 -3.99 -1.14
N SER A 49 3.23 -3.92 -0.60
CA SER A 49 4.41 -4.56 -1.18
C SER A 49 5.43 -4.91 -0.09
N ALA A 50 6.22 -5.97 -0.31
CA ALA A 50 7.36 -6.31 0.52
C ALA A 50 8.39 -5.15 0.63
N THR A 51 8.36 -4.16 -0.26
CA THR A 51 9.23 -2.97 -0.15
C THR A 51 9.01 -2.16 1.14
N VAL A 52 7.86 -2.32 1.82
CA VAL A 52 7.60 -1.64 3.10
C VAL A 52 8.53 -2.10 4.22
N TYR A 53 9.09 -3.30 4.11
CA TYR A 53 10.08 -3.85 5.04
C TYR A 53 11.47 -3.24 4.86
N GLY A 54 11.71 -2.50 3.76
CA GLY A 54 13.02 -1.94 3.47
C GLY A 54 14.08 -3.02 3.23
N SER A 55 15.28 -2.81 3.78
CA SER A 55 16.30 -3.86 3.86
C SER A 55 15.95 -4.85 4.98
N PRO A 56 15.69 -6.13 4.68
CA PRO A 56 15.33 -7.11 5.71
C PRO A 56 16.40 -7.23 6.80
N GLN A 57 15.96 -7.26 8.05
CA GLN A 57 16.81 -7.47 9.23
C GLN A 57 16.99 -8.97 9.51
N TYR A 58 16.01 -9.80 9.14
CA TYR A 58 16.08 -11.26 9.22
C TYR A 58 15.27 -11.92 8.12
N LEU A 59 15.48 -13.24 7.95
CA LEU A 59 14.77 -14.09 7.00
C LEU A 59 14.28 -15.38 7.71
N PRO A 60 13.11 -15.93 7.32
CA PRO A 60 12.14 -15.34 6.39
C PRO A 60 11.47 -14.08 6.97
N VAL A 61 10.99 -13.20 6.08
CA VAL A 61 10.27 -11.98 6.50
C VAL A 61 8.83 -12.35 6.84
N ASP A 62 8.43 -12.12 8.09
CA ASP A 62 7.06 -12.27 8.57
C ASP A 62 6.39 -10.90 8.77
N GLU A 63 5.11 -10.88 9.15
CA GLU A 63 4.35 -9.65 9.37
C GLU A 63 4.77 -8.87 10.63
N ILE A 64 5.51 -9.51 11.53
CA ILE A 64 6.06 -8.91 12.76
C ILE A 64 7.32 -8.09 12.44
N HIS A 65 7.95 -8.34 11.29
CA HIS A 65 9.14 -7.64 10.86
C HIS A 65 8.92 -6.11 10.82
N PRO A 66 9.89 -5.30 11.31
CA PRO A 66 9.82 -3.84 11.25
C PRO A 66 9.55 -3.31 9.84
N VAL A 67 8.74 -2.26 9.74
CA VAL A 67 8.41 -1.55 8.49
C VAL A 67 8.81 -0.08 8.55
N GLY A 68 8.83 0.59 7.39
CA GLY A 68 9.10 2.03 7.31
C GLY A 68 10.55 2.39 6.94
N GLY A 69 11.47 1.43 6.99
CA GLY A 69 12.87 1.55 6.50
C GLY A 69 12.98 1.58 4.96
N CYS A 70 12.02 2.20 4.27
CA CYS A 70 11.87 2.17 2.82
C CYS A 70 13.00 2.92 2.10
N THR A 71 13.57 2.29 1.06
CA THR A 71 14.74 2.80 0.33
C THR A 71 14.39 3.69 -0.87
N ASN A 72 13.11 3.81 -1.23
CA ASN A 72 12.64 4.51 -2.43
C ASN A 72 11.23 5.10 -2.23
N ALA A 73 10.82 6.02 -3.10
CA ALA A 73 9.54 6.72 -2.97
C ALA A 73 8.34 5.76 -3.14
N TYR A 74 8.42 4.78 -4.05
CA TYR A 74 7.37 3.77 -4.20
C TYR A 74 7.11 3.03 -2.88
N GLY A 75 8.15 2.48 -2.26
CA GLY A 75 8.04 1.77 -0.97
C GLY A 75 7.49 2.67 0.13
N LYS A 76 7.95 3.92 0.21
CA LYS A 76 7.42 4.93 1.15
C LYS A 76 5.94 5.17 0.93
N THR A 77 5.47 5.29 -0.32
CA THR A 77 4.04 5.48 -0.60
C THR A 77 3.19 4.31 -0.10
N LYS A 78 3.66 3.07 -0.28
CA LYS A 78 2.95 1.88 0.21
C LYS A 78 2.90 1.85 1.74
N PHE A 79 4.01 2.16 2.40
CA PHE A 79 4.06 2.26 3.86
C PHE A 79 3.12 3.35 4.38
N PHE A 80 3.14 4.56 3.82
CA PHE A 80 2.25 5.64 4.24
C PHE A 80 0.77 5.31 4.04
N ILE A 81 0.43 4.61 2.96
CA ILE A 81 -0.96 4.17 2.75
C ILE A 81 -1.36 3.12 3.79
N GLU A 82 -0.47 2.20 4.18
CA GLU A 82 -0.76 1.28 5.29
C GLU A 82 -1.06 2.05 6.59
N GLU A 83 -0.26 3.06 6.93
CA GLU A 83 -0.48 3.89 8.12
C GLU A 83 -1.81 4.65 8.05
N ILE A 84 -2.12 5.29 6.92
CA ILE A 84 -3.40 5.99 6.70
C ILE A 84 -4.58 5.03 6.92
N VAL A 85 -4.50 3.81 6.36
CA VAL A 85 -5.58 2.82 6.50
C VAL A 85 -5.68 2.30 7.93
N ARG A 86 -4.55 2.12 8.63
CA ARG A 86 -4.54 1.75 10.07
C ARG A 86 -5.16 2.83 10.92
N ASP A 87 -4.81 4.09 10.70
CA ASP A 87 -5.38 5.24 11.39
C ASP A 87 -6.88 5.36 11.15
N LEU A 88 -7.32 5.15 9.90
CA LEU A 88 -8.74 5.14 9.55
C LEU A 88 -9.51 4.03 10.30
N CYS A 89 -8.98 2.80 10.32
CA CYS A 89 -9.58 1.70 11.07
C CYS A 89 -9.50 1.91 12.59
N ASN A 90 -8.50 2.66 13.07
CA ASN A 90 -8.37 3.02 14.47
C ASN A 90 -9.41 4.04 14.90
N ALA A 91 -9.64 5.07 14.07
CA ALA A 91 -10.62 6.12 14.30
C ALA A 91 -12.07 5.65 14.13
N ASP A 92 -12.34 4.75 13.18
CA ASP A 92 -13.66 4.19 12.93
C ASP A 92 -13.59 2.65 12.82
N LYS A 93 -14.05 1.98 13.89
CA LYS A 93 -14.04 0.52 14.02
C LYS A 93 -14.98 -0.20 13.05
N THR A 94 -15.82 0.53 12.30
CA THR A 94 -16.67 -0.05 11.25
C THR A 94 -15.91 -0.34 9.95
N TRP A 95 -14.71 0.24 9.78
CA TRP A 95 -13.82 -0.10 8.67
C TRP A 95 -13.16 -1.46 8.83
N LYS A 96 -13.08 -2.18 7.72
CA LYS A 96 -12.35 -3.43 7.60
C LYS A 96 -11.35 -3.32 6.47
N ALA A 97 -10.08 -3.52 6.80
CA ALA A 97 -8.98 -3.45 5.85
C ALA A 97 -8.13 -4.71 5.88
N VAL A 98 -7.68 -5.14 4.70
CA VAL A 98 -6.65 -6.16 4.53
C VAL A 98 -5.48 -5.54 3.76
N LEU A 99 -4.28 -5.59 4.36
CA LEU A 99 -3.06 -5.04 3.78
C LEU A 99 -2.23 -6.19 3.21
N LEU A 100 -2.31 -6.43 1.91
CA LEU A 100 -1.59 -7.55 1.27
C LEU A 100 -0.21 -7.08 0.79
N ARG A 101 0.84 -7.52 1.50
CA ARG A 101 2.23 -7.21 1.16
C ARG A 101 2.77 -8.22 0.15
N TYR A 102 2.52 -7.98 -1.15
CA TYR A 102 3.02 -8.85 -2.20
C TYR A 102 4.55 -8.82 -2.29
N PHE A 103 5.13 -10.00 -2.54
CA PHE A 103 6.53 -10.12 -2.97
C PHE A 103 6.58 -9.90 -4.49
N ASN A 104 7.16 -10.83 -5.25
CA ASN A 104 7.32 -10.70 -6.69
C ASN A 104 6.39 -11.68 -7.42
N PRO A 105 5.19 -11.26 -7.85
CA PRO A 105 4.31 -12.09 -8.66
C PRO A 105 4.86 -12.27 -10.08
N VAL A 106 4.90 -13.52 -10.56
CA VAL A 106 5.29 -13.91 -11.92
C VAL A 106 4.42 -15.07 -12.42
N GLY A 107 4.34 -15.24 -13.74
CA GLY A 107 3.54 -16.30 -14.39
C GLY A 107 2.41 -15.77 -15.26
N ALA A 108 1.64 -16.67 -15.87
CA ALA A 108 0.50 -16.37 -16.73
C ALA A 108 -0.53 -17.51 -16.72
N HIS A 109 -1.79 -17.19 -17.04
CA HIS A 109 -2.81 -18.21 -17.30
C HIS A 109 -2.43 -19.03 -18.55
N LYS A 110 -2.79 -20.32 -18.59
CA LYS A 110 -2.48 -21.20 -19.74
C LYS A 110 -3.23 -20.85 -21.03
N SER A 111 -4.16 -19.89 -20.94
CA SER A 111 -5.35 -19.74 -21.81
C SER A 111 -6.38 -20.82 -21.55
#